data_AF-A0A7Y2WZE8-F1
#
_entry.id   AF-A0A7Y2WZE8-F1
#
_cell.length_a   1.000
_cell.length_b   1.000
_cell.length_c   1.000
_cell.angle_alpha   90.00
_cell.angle_beta   90.00
_cell.angle_gamma   90.00
#
_symmetry.space_group_name_H-M   'P 1'
#
loop_
_entity.id
_entity.type
_entity.pdbx_description
1 polymer ?
#
loop_
_entity_poly.entity_id
_entity_poly.type
_entity_poly.pdbx_seq_one_letter_code
_entity_poly.pdbx_strand_id
1 'polypeptide(L)'
;MAILGSIIALGAALAFAAIAGLAVWGGLQAIRHELLRGFVSANPGPADRALTLLFVGVPLAGVAAIGLLGAVRIALVALGLG
;
A
#
# COMPACT_ATOMS: atom_id res chain seq x y z
N MET A 1 -0.84 -10.04 -31.19
CA MET A 1 -1.68 -9.18 -30.33
C MET A 1 -1.70 -9.65 -28.87
N ALA A 2 -2.02 -10.91 -28.57
CA ALA A 2 -2.10 -11.41 -27.18
C ALA A 2 -0.80 -11.34 -26.37
N ILE A 3 0.35 -11.69 -26.97
CA ILE A 3 1.66 -11.69 -26.28
C ILE A 3 2.07 -10.27 -25.84
N LEU A 4 1.93 -9.29 -26.73
CA LEU A 4 2.28 -7.90 -26.43
C LEU A 4 1.38 -7.33 -25.31
N GLY A 5 0.08 -7.63 -25.36
CA GLY A 5 -0.87 -7.23 -24.31
C GLY A 5 -0.56 -7.86 -22.94
N SER A 6 -0.17 -9.14 -22.92
CA SER A 6 0.24 -9.84 -21.69
C SER A 6 1.50 -9.22 -21.08
N ILE A 7 2.50 -8.87 -21.89
CA ILE A 7 3.73 -8.21 -21.41
C ILE A 7 3.41 -6.84 -20.79
N ILE A 8 2.57 -6.04 -21.45
CA ILE A 8 2.14 -4.73 -20.94
C ILE A 8 1.37 -4.89 -19.63
N ALA A 9 0.45 -5.85 -19.55
CA ALA A 9 -0.31 -6.16 -18.35
C ALA A 9 0.61 -6.58 -17.18
N LEU A 10 1.60 -7.45 -17.42
CA LEU A 10 2.59 -7.81 -16.41
C LEU A 10 3.37 -6.59 -15.91
N GLY A 11 3.76 -5.68 -16.82
CA GLY A 11 4.39 -4.41 -16.46
C GLY A 11 3.49 -3.55 -15.56
N ALA A 12 2.20 -3.46 -15.88
CA ALA A 12 1.23 -2.75 -15.05
C ALA A 12 1.04 -3.42 -13.68
N ALA A 13 0.98 -4.75 -13.61
CA ALA A 13 0.88 -5.49 -12.35
C ALA A 13 2.08 -5.17 -11.43
N LEU A 14 3.29 -5.17 -11.99
CA LEU A 14 4.50 -4.78 -11.25
C LEU A 14 4.44 -3.33 -10.77
N ALA A 15 3.96 -2.40 -11.59
CA ALA A 15 3.80 -1.00 -11.20
C ALA A 15 2.81 -0.84 -10.03
N PHE A 16 1.67 -1.53 -10.07
CA PHE A 16 0.70 -1.51 -8.97
C PHE A 16 1.26 -2.12 -7.67
N ALA A 17 2.00 -3.22 -7.77
CA ALA A 17 2.69 -3.82 -6.63
C ALA A 17 3.75 -2.86 -6.05
N ALA A 18 4.52 -2.19 -6.91
CA ALA A 18 5.50 -1.20 -6.49
C ALA A 18 4.84 0.00 -5.80
N ILE A 19 3.74 0.54 -6.35
CA ILE A 19 2.98 1.64 -5.74
C ILE A 19 2.43 1.23 -4.37
N ALA A 20 1.87 0.02 -4.25
CA ALA A 20 1.40 -0.49 -2.96
C ALA A 20 2.53 -0.58 -1.92
N GLY A 21 3.69 -1.11 -2.33
CA GLY A 21 4.88 -1.17 -1.48
C GLY A 21 5.41 0.21 -1.07
N LEU A 22 5.49 1.15 -2.02
CA LEU A 22 5.91 2.52 -1.78
C LEU A 22 4.93 3.29 -0.88
N ALA A 23 3.63 3.03 -1.00
CA ALA A 23 2.62 3.63 -0.12
C ALA A 23 2.82 3.17 1.33
N VAL A 24 3.01 1.87 1.55
CA VAL A 24 3.30 1.32 2.90
C VAL A 24 4.60 1.87 3.44
N TRP A 25 5.67 1.85 2.63
CA TRP A 25 6.97 2.39 3.02
C TRP A 25 6.89 3.87 3.38
N GLY A 26 6.29 4.69 2.52
CA GLY A 26 6.10 6.12 2.74
C GLY A 26 5.31 6.41 4.01
N GLY A 27 4.21 5.67 4.24
CA GLY A 27 3.43 5.78 5.47
C GLY A 27 4.24 5.44 6.72
N LEU A 28 5.04 4.36 6.68
CA LEU A 28 5.94 4.01 7.78
C LEU A 28 7.01 5.07 8.03
N GLN A 29 7.56 5.66 6.97
CA GLN A 29 8.56 6.73 7.10
C GLN A 29 7.96 8.00 7.69
N ALA A 30 6.77 8.41 7.24
CA ALA A 30 6.04 9.55 7.79
C ALA A 30 5.72 9.34 9.28
N ILE A 31 5.27 8.13 9.65
CA ILE A 31 5.04 7.78 11.06
C ILE A 31 6.33 7.85 11.89
N ARG A 32 7.47 7.41 11.34
CA ARG A 32 8.75 7.38 12.08
C ARG A 32 9.46 8.72 12.17
N HIS A 33 9.35 9.56 11.15
CA HIS A 33 10.18 10.77 10.99
C HIS A 33 9.38 12.08 11.03
N GLU A 34 8.12 12.07 10.61
CA GLU A 34 7.29 13.28 10.53
C GLU A 34 6.33 13.41 11.72
N LEU A 35 6.03 12.31 12.42
CA LEU A 35 5.47 12.33 13.78
C LEU A 35 6.53 12.68 14.85
N LEU A 36 7.38 13.66 14.52
CA LEU A 36 7.82 14.75 15.39
C LEU A 36 9.31 14.78 15.75
N ARG A 37 10.01 15.74 15.12
CA ARG A 37 11.19 16.39 15.70
C ARG A 37 10.73 17.26 16.89
N GLY A 38 10.39 16.65 18.02
CA GLY A 38 10.09 17.34 19.29
C GLY A 38 8.88 16.86 20.11
N PHE A 39 8.05 15.96 19.60
CA PHE A 39 6.93 15.39 20.37
C PHE A 39 7.40 14.05 20.90
N VAL A 40 7.93 14.11 22.11
CA VAL A 40 8.01 12.91 22.92
C VAL A 40 6.57 12.47 23.13
N SER A 41 6.19 11.30 22.61
CA SER A 41 4.95 10.66 23.02
C SER A 41 5.06 10.48 24.53
N ALA A 42 4.37 11.32 25.29
CA ALA A 42 3.97 10.97 26.64
C ALA A 42 2.97 9.82 26.47
N ASN A 43 3.48 8.60 26.30
CA ASN A 43 2.79 7.32 26.24
C ASN A 43 1.28 7.44 25.88
N PRO A 44 0.90 7.55 24.58
CA PRO A 44 -0.45 7.88 24.17
C PRO A 44 -1.46 6.89 24.74
N GLY A 45 -2.59 7.43 25.20
CA GLY A 45 -3.65 6.63 25.79
C GLY A 45 -4.21 5.60 24.81
N PRO A 46 -4.91 4.57 25.31
CA PRO A 46 -5.47 3.52 24.46
C PRO A 46 -6.43 4.06 23.38
N ALA A 47 -7.17 5.13 23.68
CA ALA A 47 -8.06 5.79 22.73
C ALA A 47 -7.29 6.45 21.56
N ASP A 48 -6.21 7.20 21.86
CA ASP A 48 -5.41 7.88 20.84
C ASP A 48 -4.73 6.88 19.89
N ARG A 49 -4.27 5.75 20.44
CA ARG A 49 -3.72 4.64 19.65
C ARG A 49 -4.77 4.03 18.72
N ALA A 50 -5.99 3.81 19.22
CA ALA A 50 -7.08 3.27 18.41
C ALA A 50 -7.47 4.23 17.28
N LEU A 51 -7.57 5.53 17.57
CA LEU A 51 -7.86 6.55 16.55
C LEU A 51 -6.75 6.63 15.50
N THR A 52 -5.49 6.56 15.92
CA THR A 52 -4.35 6.54 14.99
C THR A 52 -4.38 5.31 14.09
N LEU A 53 -4.65 4.14 14.66
CA LEU A 53 -4.79 2.91 13.88
C LEU A 53 -5.95 3.01 12.89
N LEU A 54 -7.08 3.57 13.30
CA LEU A 54 -8.28 3.71 12.48
C LEU A 54 -8.11 4.74 11.36
N PHE A 55 -7.52 5.90 11.63
CA PHE A 55 -7.44 7.00 10.66
C PHE A 55 -6.16 6.99 9.82
N VAL A 56 -5.11 6.29 10.25
CA VAL A 56 -3.85 6.19 9.51
C VAL A 56 -3.58 4.75 9.08
N GLY A 57 -3.66 3.80 10.01
CA GLY A 57 -3.39 2.39 9.73
C GLY A 57 -4.37 1.76 8.74
N VAL A 58 -5.68 1.95 8.94
CA VAL A 58 -6.72 1.37 8.08
C VAL A 58 -6.67 1.93 6.66
N PRO A 59 -6.58 3.26 6.42
CA PRO A 59 -6.46 3.77 5.05
C PRO A 59 -5.18 3.30 4.35
N LEU A 60 -4.05 3.27 5.05
CA LEU A 60 -2.79 2.77 4.51
C LEU A 60 -2.90 1.29 4.10
N ALA A 61 -3.46 0.47 4.98
CA ALA A 61 -3.72 -0.94 4.70
C ALA A 61 -4.71 -1.12 3.54
N GLY A 62 -5.74 -0.27 3.46
CA GLY A 62 -6.71 -0.26 2.36
C GLY A 62 -6.06 0.03 1.01
N VAL A 63 -5.22 1.07 0.92
CA VAL A 63 -4.47 1.39 -0.31
C VAL A 63 -3.55 0.24 -0.70
N ALA A 64 -2.81 -0.33 0.26
CA ALA A 64 -1.93 -1.47 0.01
C ALA A 64 -2.71 -2.69 -0.49
N ALA A 65 -3.83 -3.01 0.15
CA ALA A 65 -4.67 -4.15 -0.22
C ALA A 65 -5.26 -3.98 -1.63
N ILE A 66 -5.83 -2.80 -1.95
CA ILE A 66 -6.40 -2.54 -3.27
C ILE A 66 -5.32 -2.55 -4.35
N GLY A 67 -4.14 -1.96 -4.08
CA GLY A 67 -3.02 -1.98 -5.02
C GLY A 67 -2.52 -3.39 -5.31
N LEU A 68 -2.37 -4.23 -4.28
CA LEU A 68 -1.98 -5.64 -4.43
C LEU A 68 -3.06 -6.47 -5.12
N LEU A 69 -4.34 -6.28 -4.79
CA LEU A 69 -5.45 -6.93 -5.47
C LEU A 69 -5.47 -6.56 -6.96
N GLY A 70 -5.26 -5.29 -7.29
CA GLY A 70 -5.11 -4.83 -8.67
C GLY A 70 -3.96 -5.54 -9.38
N ALA A 71 -2.77 -5.58 -8.77
CA ALA A 71 -1.62 -6.28 -9.33
C ALA A 71 -1.90 -7.77 -9.59
N VAL A 72 -2.51 -8.46 -8.64
CA VAL A 72 -2.87 -9.89 -8.77
C VAL A 72 -3.89 -10.08 -9.89
N ARG A 73 -4.95 -9.28 -9.96
CA ARG A 73 -5.98 -9.40 -11.01
C ARG A 73 -5.38 -9.16 -12.40
N ILE A 74 -4.53 -8.16 -12.54
CA ILE A 74 -3.84 -7.87 -13.80
C ILE A 74 -2.92 -9.05 -14.19
N ALA A 75 -2.18 -9.62 -13.23
CA ALA A 75 -1.32 -10.77 -13.48
C ALA A 75 -2.12 -12.03 -13.90
N LEU A 76 -3.26 -12.29 -13.25
CA LEU A 76 -4.14 -13.41 -13.62
C LEU A 76 -4.64 -13.28 -15.06
N VAL A 77 -5.10 -12.09 -15.46
CA VAL A 77 -5.53 -11.81 -16.83
C VAL A 77 -4.36 -11.98 -17.81
N ALA A 78 -3.17 -11.47 -17.46
CA ALA A 78 -1.99 -11.58 -18.30
C ALA A 78 -1.55 -13.04 -18.53
N LEU A 79 -1.75 -13.92 -17.55
CA LEU A 79 -1.45 -15.34 -17.61
C LEU A 79 -2.61 -16.20 -18.19
N GLY A 80 -3.76 -15.59 -18.49
CA GLY A 80 -4.95 -16.30 -18.98
C GLY A 80 -5.64 -17.18 -17.92
N LEU A 81 -5.47 -16.83 -16.64
CA LEU A 81 -5.95 -17.60 -15.48
C LEU A 81 -7.25 -17.05 -14.87
N GLY A 82 -7.90 -16.05 -15.50
CA GLY A 82 -9.10 -15.43 -14.95
C GLY A 82 -9.79 -14.43 -15.85
#